data_AF-A0A1R4KTC3-F1
#
_entry.id   AF-A0A1R4KTC3-F1
#
_cell.length_a   1.000
_cell.length_b   1.000
_cell.length_c   1.000
_cell.angle_alpha   90.00
_cell.angle_beta   90.00
_cell.angle_gamma   90.00
#
_symmetry.space_group_name_H-M   'P 1'
#
loop_
_entity.id
_entity.type
_entity.pdbx_description
1 polymer ?
#
loop_
_entity_poly.entity_id
_entity_poly.type
_entity_poly.pdbx_seq_one_letter_code
_entity_poly.pdbx_strand_id
1 'polypeptide(L)'
;MERLADWVAGLAEGNRNAGLFWAACRLAEAGLPEPDTFGVLEPAATAAGLESREIAATIRSAHRAARIAVEPDDPVSQGARSLSGIGR
;
A
#
# COMPACT_ATOMS: atom_id res chain seq x y z
N MET A 1 -17.05 12.52 0.32
CA MET A 1 -15.74 11.85 0.13
C MET A 1 -14.67 12.33 1.11
N GLU A 2 -14.95 13.32 1.97
CA GLU A 2 -13.94 13.99 2.82
C GLU A 2 -13.65 13.29 4.17
N ARG A 3 -14.35 12.19 4.49
CA ARG A 3 -14.33 11.62 5.85
C ARG A 3 -13.08 10.79 6.17
N LEU A 4 -12.31 10.42 5.16
CA LEU A 4 -11.10 9.60 5.30
C LEU A 4 -9.86 10.46 5.56
N ALA A 5 -9.74 11.59 4.88
CA ALA A 5 -8.61 12.51 5.06
C ALA A 5 -8.56 13.08 6.49
N ASP A 6 -9.73 13.46 7.02
CA ASP A 6 -9.88 14.01 8.37
C ASP A 6 -9.53 12.96 9.47
N TRP A 7 -9.88 11.69 9.23
CA TRP A 7 -9.55 10.59 10.14
C TRP A 7 -8.05 10.26 10.14
N VAL A 8 -7.39 10.32 8.97
CA VAL A 8 -5.94 10.10 8.87
C VAL A 8 -5.16 11.22 9.58
N ALA A 9 -5.65 12.46 9.53
CA ALA A 9 -5.03 13.60 10.22
C ALA A 9 -5.06 13.52 11.75
N GLY A 10 -5.98 12.73 12.33
CA GLY A 10 -6.14 12.59 13.78
C GLY A 10 -5.26 11.54 14.48
N LEU A 11 -4.41 10.82 13.74
CA LEU A 11 -3.67 9.67 14.26
C LEU A 11 -2.27 10.04 14.78
N ALA A 12 -1.88 9.46 15.93
CA ALA A 12 -0.57 9.66 16.57
C ALA A 12 0.60 9.25 15.67
N GLU A 13 1.81 9.72 15.94
CA GLU A 13 3.02 9.64 15.10
C GLU A 13 3.38 8.23 14.58
N GLY A 14 3.01 7.15 15.30
CA GLY A 14 3.14 5.76 14.84
C GLY A 14 1.98 5.22 13.98
N ASN A 15 0.82 5.88 14.00
CA ASN A 15 -0.38 5.54 13.22
C ASN A 15 -0.55 6.38 11.94
N ARG A 16 0.25 7.43 11.71
CA ARG A 16 0.16 8.26 10.48
C ARG A 16 0.58 7.49 9.24
N ASN A 17 1.73 6.81 9.30
CA ASN A 17 2.17 5.91 8.23
C ASN A 17 1.26 4.69 8.11
N ALA A 18 0.72 4.16 9.22
CA ALA A 18 -0.24 3.05 9.19
C ALA A 18 -1.58 3.46 8.54
N GLY A 19 -2.08 4.66 8.84
CA GLY A 19 -3.28 5.24 8.25
C GLY A 19 -3.10 5.55 6.76
N LEU A 20 -1.95 6.12 6.38
CA LEU A 20 -1.60 6.34 4.97
C LEU A 20 -1.51 5.02 4.19
N PHE A 21 -0.84 4.01 4.76
CA PHE A 21 -0.74 2.68 4.15
C PHE A 21 -2.11 2.03 3.99
N TRP A 22 -2.95 2.05 5.02
CA TRP A 22 -4.29 1.49 4.96
C TRP A 22 -5.17 2.19 3.92
N ALA A 23 -5.14 3.54 3.87
CA ALA A 23 -5.88 4.32 2.88
C ALA A 23 -5.40 4.02 1.45
N ALA A 24 -4.08 3.93 1.24
CA ALA A 24 -3.50 3.59 -0.05
C ALA A 24 -3.84 2.14 -0.48
N CYS A 25 -3.81 1.17 0.44
CA CYS A 25 -4.26 -0.20 0.15
C CYS A 25 -5.73 -0.20 -0.28
N ARG A 26 -6.59 0.52 0.43
CA ARG A 26 -8.03 0.56 0.11
C ARG A 26 -8.30 1.19 -1.26
N LEU A 27 -7.56 2.24 -1.63
CA LEU A 27 -7.66 2.86 -2.95
C LEU A 27 -7.11 1.95 -4.06
N ALA A 28 -6.01 1.24 -3.79
CA ALA A 28 -5.47 0.25 -4.72
C ALA A 28 -6.42 -0.93 -4.94
N GLU A 29 -7.05 -1.44 -3.87
CA GLU A 29 -8.11 -2.46 -3.95
C GLU A 29 -9.35 -1.97 -4.72
N ALA A 30 -9.65 -0.67 -4.65
CA ALA A 30 -10.71 -0.05 -5.44
C ALA A 30 -10.32 0.17 -6.91
N GLY A 31 -9.11 -0.22 -7.32
CA GLY A 31 -8.60 -0.13 -8.69
C GLY A 31 -8.05 1.25 -9.07
N LEU A 32 -7.87 2.15 -8.11
CA LEU A 32 -7.29 3.46 -8.36
C LEU A 32 -5.78 3.31 -8.61
N PRO A 33 -5.19 3.87 -9.67
CA PRO A 33 -3.76 3.71 -9.95
C PRO A 33 -2.88 4.51 -8.97
N GLU A 34 -1.60 4.12 -8.85
CA GLU A 34 -0.61 4.75 -7.96
C GLU A 34 -0.53 6.28 -8.08
N PRO A 35 -0.38 6.89 -9.28
CA PRO A 35 -0.30 8.35 -9.41
C PRO A 35 -1.57 9.07 -8.96
N ASP A 36 -2.74 8.51 -9.22
CA ASP A 36 -4.02 9.09 -8.79
C ASP A 36 -4.18 8.97 -7.27
N THR A 37 -3.77 7.83 -6.71
CA THR A 37 -3.71 7.61 -5.26
C THR A 37 -2.79 8.63 -4.57
N PHE A 38 -1.64 8.92 -5.18
CA PHE A 38 -0.71 9.94 -4.69
C PHE A 38 -1.34 11.32 -4.68
N GLY A 39 -1.98 11.74 -5.78
CA GLY A 39 -2.66 13.04 -5.86
C GLY A 39 -3.78 13.22 -4.82
N VAL A 40 -4.46 12.13 -4.45
CA VAL A 40 -5.52 12.16 -3.43
C VAL A 40 -4.96 12.23 -2.01
N LEU A 41 -3.90 11.49 -1.71
CA LEU A 41 -3.39 11.31 -0.35
C LEU A 41 -2.30 12.30 0.04
N GLU A 42 -1.56 12.87 -0.92
CA GLU A 42 -0.45 13.80 -0.66
C GLU A 42 -0.87 15.01 0.17
N PRO A 43 -1.96 15.74 -0.11
CA PRO A 43 -2.34 16.90 0.68
C PRO A 43 -2.65 16.57 2.15
N ALA A 44 -3.33 15.44 2.37
CA ALA A 44 -3.69 14.98 3.72
C ALA A 44 -2.48 14.47 4.50
N ALA A 45 -1.57 13.76 3.83
CA ALA A 45 -0.36 13.24 4.44
C ALA A 45 0.66 14.34 4.75
N THR A 46 0.77 15.34 3.88
CA THR A 46 1.56 16.56 4.12
C THR A 46 1.00 17.35 5.30
N ALA A 47 -0.33 17.49 5.41
CA ALA A 47 -0.98 18.12 6.57
C ALA A 47 -0.75 17.35 7.88
N ALA A 48 -0.57 16.02 7.80
CA ALA A 48 -0.20 15.16 8.92
C ALA A 48 1.31 15.22 9.27
N GLY A 49 2.10 16.02 8.55
CA GLY A 49 3.52 16.24 8.81
C GLY A 49 4.47 15.21 8.18
N LEU A 50 4.02 14.44 7.19
CA LEU A 50 4.88 13.50 6.46
C LEU A 50 5.59 14.19 5.30
N GLU A 51 6.82 13.79 5.01
CA GLU A 51 7.55 14.29 3.85
C GLU A 51 7.07 13.63 2.55
N SER A 52 7.03 14.37 1.44
CA SER A 52 6.57 13.86 0.13
C SER A 52 7.29 12.58 -0.32
N ARG A 53 8.57 12.41 0.05
CA ARG A 53 9.33 11.18 -0.23
C ARG A 53 8.83 9.98 0.57
N GLU A 54 8.50 10.18 1.83
CA GLU A 54 7.90 9.13 2.68
C GLU A 54 6.50 8.78 2.20
N ILE A 55 5.71 9.79 1.80
CA ILE A 55 4.37 9.61 1.23
C ILE A 55 4.44 8.71 -0.02
N ALA A 56 5.34 9.04 -0.96
CA ALA A 56 5.52 8.25 -2.17
C ALA A 56 5.96 6.81 -1.88
N ALA A 57 6.87 6.62 -0.92
CA ALA A 57 7.34 5.30 -0.52
C ALA A 57 6.23 4.44 0.10
N THR A 58 5.41 5.02 0.97
CA THR A 58 4.29 4.32 1.63
C THR A 58 3.21 3.93 0.62
N ILE A 59 2.86 4.82 -0.30
CA ILE A 59 1.85 4.54 -1.34
C ILE A 59 2.31 3.41 -2.28
N ARG A 60 3.58 3.46 -2.73
CA ARG A 60 4.15 2.37 -3.54
C ARG A 60 4.14 1.03 -2.82
N SER A 61 4.47 1.03 -1.52
CA SER A 61 4.44 -0.18 -0.68
C SER A 61 3.03 -0.76 -0.57
N ALA A 62 2.04 0.10 -0.32
CA ALA A 62 0.63 -0.28 -0.23
C ALA A 62 0.10 -0.87 -1.55
N HIS A 63 0.41 -0.24 -2.68
CA HIS A 63 0.07 -0.76 -4.01
C HIS A 63 0.68 -2.13 -4.28
N ARG A 64 1.96 -2.33 -3.89
CA ARG A 64 2.61 -3.64 -4.00
C ARG A 64 1.92 -4.69 -3.12
N ALA A 65 1.55 -4.34 -1.89
CA ALA A 65 0.85 -5.24 -0.98
C ALA A 65 -0.55 -5.60 -1.49
N ALA A 66 -1.31 -4.62 -1.99
CA ALA A 66 -2.63 -4.82 -2.58
C ALA A 66 -2.58 -5.72 -3.84
N ARG A 67 -1.55 -5.58 -4.68
CA ARG A 67 -1.31 -6.49 -5.81
C ARG A 67 -1.06 -7.94 -5.37
N ILE A 68 -0.35 -8.15 -4.27
CA ILE A 68 -0.13 -9.51 -3.73
C ILE A 68 -1.43 -10.06 -3.12
N ALA A 69 -2.28 -9.19 -2.55
CA ALA A 69 -3.53 -9.57 -1.92
C ALA A 69 -4.68 -9.84 -2.90
N VAL A 70 -4.69 -9.18 -4.08
CA VAL A 70 -5.63 -9.45 -5.18
C VAL A 70 -5.23 -10.66 -6.03
N GLU A 71 -4.03 -11.21 -5.80
CA GLU A 71 -3.58 -12.49 -6.34
C GLU A 71 -3.70 -13.64 -5.29
N PRO A 72 -4.88 -13.97 -4.72
CA PRO A 72 -5.05 -15.23 -4.03
C PRO A 72 -5.49 -16.31 -5.04
N ASP A 73 -4.61 -17.28 -5.26
CA ASP A 73 -4.78 -18.53 -6.03
C ASP A 73 -4.53 -18.49 -7.55
N ASP A 74 -3.27 -18.27 -7.96
CA ASP A 74 -2.73 -18.95 -9.15
C ASP A 74 -1.48 -19.76 -8.72
N PRO A 75 -1.60 -21.08 -8.48
CA PRO A 75 -0.48 -21.90 -8.00
C PRO A 75 0.62 -22.15 -9.05
N VAL A 76 0.55 -21.61 -10.27
CA VAL A 76 1.54 -21.85 -11.34
C VAL A 76 2.55 -20.70 -11.42
N SER A 77 3.32 -20.48 -10.35
CA SER A 77 4.61 -19.75 -10.44
C SER A 77 5.59 -20.00 -9.29
N GLN A 78 5.20 -20.75 -8.24
CA GLN A 78 6.12 -21.17 -7.17
C GLN A 78 6.84 -22.51 -7.44
N GLY A 79 6.79 -23.02 -8.68
CA GLY A 79 7.39 -24.31 -9.08
C GLY A 79 8.90 -24.32 -9.32
N ALA A 80 9.65 -23.23 -9.05
CA ALA A 80 11.08 -23.16 -9.39
C ALA A 80 12.05 -23.20 -8.20
N ARG A 81 11.59 -23.44 -6.97
CA ARG A 81 12.48 -23.35 -5.79
C ARG A 81 12.51 -24.54 -4.85
N SER A 82 11.92 -25.68 -5.20
CA SER A 82 12.03 -26.89 -4.38
C SER A 82 11.83 -28.17 -5.18
N LEU A 83 12.69 -28.44 -6.17
CA LEU A 83 12.97 -29.81 -6.63
C LEU A 83 14.46 -29.95 -7.01
N SER A 84 15.35 -29.76 -6.03
CA SER A 84 16.58 -30.55 -5.97
C SER A 84 16.42 -31.52 -4.81
N GLY A 85 15.49 -32.46 -5.00
CA GLY A 85 15.50 -33.71 -4.29
C GLY A 85 16.57 -34.62 -4.90
N ILE A 86 17.39 -35.18 -4.01
CA ILE A 86 17.78 -36.59 -3.96
C ILE A 86 18.32 -37.21 -5.26
N GLY A 87 19.62 -37.55 -5.28
CA GLY A 87 20.16 -38.42 -6.31
C GLY A 87 21.67 -38.64 -6.28
N ARG A 88 22.17 -39.35 -5.27
CA ARG A 88 22.92 -40.61 -5.41
C ARG A 88 23.52 -41.05 -4.08
#